data_AF-A0A077MCD9-F1
#
_entry.id   AF-A0A077MCD9-F1
#
_cell.length_a   1.000
_cell.length_b   1.000
_cell.length_c   1.000
_cell.angle_alpha   90.00
_cell.angle_beta   90.00
_cell.angle_gamma   90.00
#
_symmetry.space_group_name_H-M   'P 1'
#
loop_
_entity.id
_entity.type
_entity.pdbx_description
1 polymer ?
#
loop_
_entity_poly.entity_id
_entity_poly.type
_entity_poly.pdbx_seq_one_letter_code
_entity_poly.pdbx_strand_id
1 'polypeptide(L)' 'MSNDIRPSVSVVIPTMDRPDLLRRAIRSALIQEYQGPLEVVVVYDGVAPDPRLVDEFDRNTWTS' A
#
# COMPACT_ATOMS: atom_id res chain seq x y z
N MET A 1 -2.15 28.43 -14.43
CA MET A 1 -2.84 27.16 -14.12
C MET A 1 -1.88 26.04 -14.49
N SER A 2 -1.00 25.64 -13.58
CA SER A 2 -0.07 24.55 -13.85
C SER A 2 -0.87 23.26 -13.86
N ASN A 3 -0.86 22.56 -15.00
CA ASN A 3 -1.41 21.22 -15.13
C ASN A 3 -0.44 20.26 -14.43
N ASP A 4 -0.50 20.23 -13.10
CA ASP A 4 0.36 19.42 -12.24
C ASP A 4 -0.16 17.97 -12.23
N ILE A 5 -0.07 17.31 -13.41
CA ILE A 5 -0.34 15.88 -13.50
C ILE A 5 0.86 15.17 -12.91
N ARG A 6 0.75 14.85 -11.62
CA ARG A 6 1.71 14.00 -10.93
C ARG A 6 1.65 12.58 -11.51
N PRO A 7 2.80 11.92 -11.72
CA PRO A 7 2.81 10.57 -12.29
C PRO A 7 2.07 9.57 -11.40
N SER A 8 1.56 8.48 -11.97
CA SER A 8 1.14 7.35 -11.14
C SER A 8 2.37 6.61 -10.63
N VAL A 9 2.36 6.22 -9.35
CA VAL A 9 3.44 5.46 -8.72
C VAL A 9 2.89 4.14 -8.17
N SER A 10 3.55 3.03 -8.47
CA SER A 10 3.27 1.73 -7.87
C SER A 10 4.38 1.32 -6.92
N VAL A 11 4.02 0.91 -5.70
CA VAL A 11 4.93 0.39 -4.67
C VAL A 11 4.76 -1.12 -4.58
N VAL A 12 5.82 -1.86 -4.88
CA VAL A 12 5.82 -3.32 -4.78
C VAL A 12 6.47 -3.74 -3.47
N ILE A 13 5.73 -4.47 -2.64
CA ILE A 13 6.17 -4.95 -1.32
C ILE A 13 6.27 -6.48 -1.37
N PRO A 14 7.47 -7.06 -1.55
CA PRO A 14 7.68 -8.49 -1.35
C PRO A 14 7.62 -8.83 0.14
N THR A 15 6.92 -9.90 0.49
CA THR A 15 6.76 -10.35 1.89
C THR A 15 6.82 -11.87 2.00
N MET A 16 7.33 -12.34 3.13
CA MET A 16 7.39 -13.76 3.48
C MET A 16 7.20 -13.90 4.99
N ASP A 17 6.03 -14.41 5.38
CA ASP A 17 5.64 -14.79 6.75
C ASP A 17 5.97 -13.75 7.84
N ARG A 18 5.76 -12.47 7.54
CA ARG A 18 6.02 -11.35 8.48
C ARG A 18 4.86 -10.35 8.50
N PRO A 19 3.71 -10.71 9.08
CA PRO A 19 2.48 -9.92 9.00
C PRO A 19 2.60 -8.52 9.60
N ASP A 20 3.30 -8.36 10.72
CA ASP A 20 3.46 -7.03 11.37
C ASP A 20 4.35 -6.09 10.57
N LEU A 21 5.43 -6.60 9.95
CA LEU A 21 6.29 -5.80 9.08
C LEU A 21 5.56 -5.42 7.80
N LEU A 22 4.75 -6.31 7.24
CA LEU A 22 3.93 -6.03 6.07
C LEU A 22 2.96 -4.89 6.35
N ARG A 23 2.22 -4.92 7.46
CA ARG A 23 1.33 -3.83 7.88
C ARG A 23 2.08 -2.50 8.03
N ARG A 24 3.27 -2.54 8.65
CA ARG A 24 4.09 -1.34 8.81
C ARG A 24 4.54 -0.77 7.46
N ALA A 25 4.92 -1.63 6.52
CA ALA A 25 5.35 -1.24 5.19
C ALA A 25 4.20 -0.64 4.37
N ILE A 26 3.02 -1.27 4.38
CA ILE A 26 1.82 -0.75 3.71
C ILE A 26 1.44 0.61 4.29
N ARG A 27 1.37 0.74 5.63
CA ARG A 27 1.11 2.03 6.28
C ARG A 27 2.12 3.09 5.88
N SER A 28 3.41 2.76 5.87
CA SER A 28 4.47 3.69 5.48
C SER A 28 4.36 4.14 4.02
N ALA A 29 3.86 3.29 3.12
CA ALA A 29 3.63 3.65 1.72
C ALA A 29 2.42 4.60 1.60
N LEU A 30 1.35 4.35 2.34
CA LEU A 30 0.10 5.12 2.27
C LEU A 30 0.19 6.51 2.91
N ILE A 31 1.06 6.71 3.91
CA ILE A 31 1.22 8.01 4.60
C ILE A 31 2.28 8.92 3.96
N GLN A 32 2.80 8.58 2.77
CA GLN A 32 3.79 9.41 2.09
C GLN A 32 3.19 10.76 1.67
N GLU A 33 4.04 11.79 1.63
CA GLU A 33 3.65 13.14 1.16
C GLU A 33 3.43 13.21 -0.37
N TYR A 34 3.50 12.07 -1.07
CA TYR A 34 3.26 11.99 -2.49
C TYR A 34 1.79 12.22 -2.82
N GLN A 35 1.50 13.36 -3.45
CA GLN A 35 0.13 13.79 -3.74
C GLN A 35 -0.40 13.28 -5.12
N GLY A 36 0.31 12.36 -5.78
CA GLY A 36 -0.13 11.72 -7.01
C GLY A 36 -0.82 10.37 -6.76
N PRO A 37 -1.35 9.72 -7.80
CA PRO A 37 -1.95 8.40 -7.67
C PRO A 37 -0.92 7.38 -7.16
N LEU A 38 -1.31 6.60 -6.15
CA LEU A 38 -0.50 5.57 -5.53
C LEU A 38 -1.22 4.22 -5.59
N GLU A 39 -0.51 3.20 -6.04
CA GLU A 39 -0.92 1.80 -6.00
C GLU A 39 0.07 1.01 -5.13
N VAL A 40 -0.44 0.11 -4.28
CA VAL A 40 0.41 -0.79 -3.48
C VAL A 40 0.12 -2.22 -3.89
N VAL A 41 1.16 -2.94 -4.33
CA VAL A 41 1.08 -4.33 -4.76
C VAL A 41 1.90 -5.20 -3.80
N VAL A 42 1.24 -6.15 -3.14
CA VAL A 42 1.91 -7.09 -2.24
C VAL A 42 2.18 -8.39 -2.99
N VAL A 43 3.44 -8.82 -2.99
CA VAL A 43 3.88 -10.09 -3.59
C VAL A 43 4.30 -11.03 -2.47
N TYR A 44 3.75 -12.25 -2.45
CA TYR A 44 4.02 -13.26 -1.44
C TYR A 44 4.54 -14.55 -2.08
N ASP A 45 5.47 -15.22 -1.41
CA ASP A 45 6.12 -16.44 -1.91
C ASP A 45 5.38 -17.70 -1.44
N GLY A 46 4.18 -17.93 -1.99
CA GLY A 46 3.40 -19.17 -1.81
C GLY A 46 2.61 -19.31 -0.50
N VAL A 47 2.90 -18.49 0.52
CA VAL A 47 2.05 -18.38 1.72
C VAL A 47 1.22 -17.09 1.61
N ALA A 48 -0.09 -17.25 1.46
CA ALA A 48 -0.99 -16.12 1.33
C ALA A 48 -0.92 -15.22 2.58
N PRO A 49 -0.81 -13.89 2.41
CA PRO A 49 -0.87 -12.97 3.53
C PRO A 49 -2.28 -12.92 4.11
N ASP A 50 -2.42 -12.31 5.30
CA ASP A 50 -3.70 -12.15 5.97
C ASP A 50 -4.71 -11.43 5.04
N PRO A 51 -5.84 -12.06 4.68
CA PRO A 51 -6.80 -11.47 3.75
C PRO A 51 -7.42 -10.17 4.28
N ARG A 52 -7.42 -9.96 5.60
CA ARG A 52 -7.93 -8.73 6.23
C ARG A 52 -7.13 -7.48 5.86
N LEU A 53 -5.93 -7.63 5.28
CA LEU A 53 -5.13 -6.51 4.80
C LEU A 53 -5.85 -5.68 3.73
N VAL A 54 -6.71 -6.31 2.92
CA VAL A 54 -7.48 -5.58 1.90
C VAL A 54 -8.50 -4.67 2.57
N ASP A 55 -9.23 -5.18 3.57
CA ASP A 55 -10.23 -4.40 4.30
C ASP A 55 -9.58 -3.34 5.22
N GLU A 56 -8.44 -3.68 5.85
CA GLU A 56 -7.70 -2.79 6.78
C GLU A 56 -7.15 -1.54 6.08
N PHE A 57 -6.78 -1.67 4.80
CA PHE A 57 -6.17 -0.60 4.01
C PHE A 57 -7.01 -0.15 2.82
N ASP A 58 -8.29 -0.55 2.76
CA ASP A 58 -9.21 -0.01 1.76
C ASP A 58 -9.38 1.50 1.99
N ARG A 59 -9.03 2.28 0.98
CA ARG A 59 -9.09 3.75 1.03
C ARG A 59 -10.50 4.29 1.24
N ASN A 60 -11.53 3.49 0.99
CA ASN A 60 -12.93 3.90 1.19
C ASN A 60 -13.40 3.71 2.64
N THR A 61 -12.71 2.90 3.43
CA THR A 61 -13.07 2.57 4.83
C THR A 61 -12.02 3.02 5.83
N TRP A 62 -10.81 3.35 5.37
CA TRP A 62 -9.70 3.78 6.22
C TRP A 62 -9.94 5.15 6.86
N THR A 63 -10.29 5.15 8.15
CA THR A 63 -10.26 6.34 9.01
C THR A 63 -8.91 6.36 9.72
N SER A 64 -8.03 7.29 9.33
CA SER A 64 -6.71 7.48 9.94
C SER A 64 -6.74 7.71 11.44
#